data_AF-A0A4U1CW49-F1
#
_entry.id   AF-A0A4U1CW49-F1
#
_cell.length_a   1.000
_cell.length_b   1.000
_cell.length_c   1.000
_cell.angle_alpha   90.00
_cell.angle_beta   90.00
_cell.angle_gamma   90.00
#
_symmetry.space_group_name_H-M   'P 1'
#
loop_
_entity.id
_entity.type
_entity.pdbx_description
1 polymer ?
#
loop_
_entity_poly.entity_id
_entity_poly.type
_entity_poly.pdbx_seq_one_letter_code
_entity_poly.pdbx_strand_id
1 'polypeptide(L)'
;MRQNLLLLTIIGILLSCNQADKKTAGQEITTVAQLNDTIATNSEQQIIIAELKRLQAVFSTNDKEKVADIFSFPISNEKLGIYIDNDNFNEQLAKNNNRVTRSMFISFYQDISESLQIDQLNQLFKKLHVENLITKESLEHKAIIKTEPCYHFYGVKVENKLVTLTLGTNSNKGFKGKTVSEDEISENDSSICEYVIWWVFKFDGKQLQLKEISAAG
;
A
#
# COMPACT_ATOMS: atom_id res chain seq x y z
N MET A 1 -42.11 28.67 -35.22
CA MET A 1 -42.04 28.85 -36.69
C MET A 1 -40.64 29.30 -37.07
N ARG A 2 -40.10 28.75 -38.16
CA ARG A 2 -38.77 28.97 -38.80
C ARG A 2 -37.61 28.23 -38.12
N GLN A 3 -37.19 27.03 -38.56
CA GLN A 3 -36.41 26.69 -39.77
C GLN A 3 -35.19 27.60 -39.98
N ASN A 4 -33.99 27.04 -39.82
CA ASN A 4 -33.00 26.99 -40.91
C ASN A 4 -31.99 25.84 -40.71
N LEU A 5 -31.74 25.20 -41.84
CA LEU A 5 -31.00 23.97 -42.11
C LEU A 5 -29.59 24.31 -42.68
N LEU A 6 -28.77 23.26 -42.86
CA LEU A 6 -27.54 23.15 -43.71
C LEU A 6 -26.21 23.45 -42.99
N LEU A 7 -25.33 22.48 -42.64
CA LEU A 7 -24.67 21.36 -43.37
C LEU A 7 -23.55 21.89 -44.29
N LEU A 8 -22.27 21.62 -43.97
CA LEU A 8 -21.31 21.02 -44.91
C LEU A 8 -19.98 20.59 -44.28
N THR A 9 -19.67 19.33 -44.57
CA THR A 9 -18.41 18.57 -44.54
C THR A 9 -17.21 19.25 -45.21
N ILE A 10 -16.00 19.04 -44.68
CA ILE A 10 -14.77 18.96 -45.49
C ILE A 10 -13.94 17.74 -45.05
N ILE A 11 -13.74 16.85 -46.04
CA ILE A 11 -12.84 15.71 -46.07
C ILE A 11 -11.44 16.23 -46.43
N GLY A 12 -10.42 15.87 -45.65
CA GLY A 12 -9.01 16.10 -45.96
C GLY A 12 -8.28 14.78 -46.15
N ILE A 13 -8.19 14.32 -47.40
CA ILE A 13 -7.30 13.25 -47.84
C ILE A 13 -5.89 13.85 -47.92
N LEU A 14 -4.91 13.27 -47.23
CA LEU A 14 -3.49 13.48 -47.55
C LEU A 14 -2.72 12.16 -47.52
N LEU A 15 -2.54 11.64 -48.73
CA LEU A 15 -1.28 11.15 -49.31
C LEU A 15 -0.55 10.01 -48.61
N SER A 16 -0.71 8.83 -49.21
CA SER A 16 0.22 7.72 -49.23
C SER A 16 1.56 8.11 -49.89
N CYS A 17 2.67 7.87 -49.17
CA CYS A 17 3.99 7.68 -49.78
C CYS A 17 4.40 6.22 -49.59
N ASN A 18 4.32 5.45 -50.68
CA ASN A 18 5.11 4.24 -50.86
C ASN A 18 6.56 4.67 -51.13
N GLN A 19 7.50 4.25 -50.29
CA GLN A 19 8.88 4.11 -50.71
C GLN A 19 9.37 2.68 -50.43
N ALA A 20 9.90 2.11 -51.49
CA ALA A 20 10.44 0.78 -51.61
C ALA A 20 11.73 0.60 -50.79
N ASP A 21 12.01 -0.67 -50.49
CA ASP A 21 13.18 -1.22 -49.82
C ASP A 21 14.50 -0.47 -50.00
N LYS A 22 15.11 -0.12 -48.85
CA LYS A 22 16.56 -0.20 -48.67
C LYS A 22 16.87 -0.77 -47.29
N LYS A 23 17.37 -2.01 -47.26
CA LYS A 23 18.16 -2.54 -46.13
C LYS A 23 19.36 -1.64 -45.92
N THR A 24 19.45 -1.01 -44.75
CA THR A 24 20.71 -0.50 -44.20
C THR A 24 20.65 -0.73 -42.71
N ALA A 25 21.66 -1.46 -42.20
CA ALA A 25 21.84 -1.72 -40.78
C ALA A 25 21.89 -0.39 -40.02
N GLY A 26 20.83 -0.12 -39.25
CA GLY A 26 20.73 1.05 -38.40
C GLY A 26 21.07 0.69 -36.96
N GLN A 27 22.14 1.29 -36.45
CA GLN A 27 22.41 1.42 -35.01
C GLN A 27 21.13 1.75 -34.25
N GLU A 28 20.88 1.01 -33.17
CA GLU A 28 19.98 1.43 -32.10
C GLU A 28 20.43 2.81 -31.61
N ILE A 29 19.72 3.86 -32.05
CA ILE A 29 19.74 5.13 -31.34
C ILE A 29 18.84 4.92 -30.13
N THR A 30 19.41 4.37 -29.05
CA THR A 30 18.83 4.47 -27.72
C THR A 30 18.71 5.96 -27.43
N THR A 31 17.48 6.48 -27.42
CA THR A 31 17.22 7.89 -27.17
C THR A 31 17.73 8.25 -25.77
N VAL A 32 18.52 9.32 -25.67
CA VAL A 32 19.08 9.84 -24.40
C VAL A 32 18.00 10.09 -23.34
N ALA A 33 16.76 10.38 -23.76
CA ALA A 33 15.61 10.50 -22.88
C ALA A 33 15.27 9.19 -22.15
N GLN A 34 15.30 8.05 -22.85
CA GLN A 34 14.96 6.74 -22.28
C GLN A 34 16.05 6.24 -21.33
N LEU A 35 17.32 6.60 -21.57
CA LEU A 35 18.44 6.30 -20.67
C LEU A 35 18.35 7.13 -19.37
N ASN A 36 18.01 8.41 -19.48
CA ASN A 36 17.86 9.31 -18.33
C ASN A 36 16.65 8.94 -17.47
N ASP A 37 15.52 8.55 -18.07
CA ASP A 37 14.35 8.06 -17.34
C ASP A 37 14.64 6.76 -16.60
N THR A 38 15.40 5.84 -17.21
CA THR A 38 15.81 4.57 -16.58
C THR A 38 16.76 4.83 -15.40
N ILE A 39 17.71 5.75 -15.53
CA ILE A 39 18.65 6.12 -14.46
C ILE A 39 17.92 6.83 -13.30
N ALA A 40 17.02 7.77 -13.61
CA ALA A 40 16.25 8.49 -12.61
C ALA A 40 15.30 7.55 -11.82
N THR A 41 14.60 6.65 -12.51
CA THR A 41 13.70 5.67 -11.89
C THR A 41 14.47 4.71 -10.98
N ASN A 42 15.65 4.25 -11.40
CA ASN A 42 16.50 3.40 -10.57
C ASN A 42 16.99 4.12 -9.30
N SER A 43 17.28 5.43 -9.40
CA SER A 43 17.66 6.24 -8.24
C SER A 43 16.48 6.45 -7.27
N GLU A 44 15.28 6.73 -7.77
CA GLU A 44 14.08 6.87 -6.92
C GLU A 44 13.77 5.56 -6.19
N GLN A 45 13.84 4.43 -6.90
CA GLN A 45 13.58 3.12 -6.33
C GLN A 45 14.57 2.77 -5.21
N GLN A 46 15.84 3.14 -5.35
CA GLN A 46 16.84 2.98 -4.29
C GLN A 46 16.52 3.80 -3.04
N ILE A 47 16.01 5.03 -3.20
CA ILE A 47 15.58 5.86 -2.06
C ILE A 47 14.36 5.24 -1.39
N ILE A 48 13.38 4.74 -2.15
CA ILE A 48 12.21 4.04 -1.61
C ILE A 48 12.65 2.81 -0.80
N ILE A 49 13.58 2.00 -1.32
CA ILE A 49 14.12 0.83 -0.61
C ILE A 49 14.82 1.27 0.69
N ALA A 50 15.60 2.36 0.66
CA ALA A 50 16.26 2.89 1.85
C ALA A 50 15.23 3.35 2.91
N GLU A 51 14.18 4.03 2.49
CA GLU A 51 13.10 4.46 3.39
C GLU A 51 12.28 3.30 3.95
N LEU A 52 12.03 2.25 3.15
CA LEU A 52 11.40 1.01 3.64
C LEU A 52 12.26 0.34 4.71
N LYS A 53 13.59 0.31 4.53
CA LYS A 53 14.52 -0.19 5.56
C LYS A 53 14.55 0.69 6.81
N ARG A 54 14.44 2.01 6.66
CA ARG A 54 14.30 2.93 7.79
C ARG A 54 13.01 2.64 8.56
N LEU A 55 11.88 2.46 7.88
CA LEU A 55 10.61 2.10 8.50
C LEU A 55 10.70 0.75 9.23
N GLN A 56 11.29 -0.27 8.60
CA GLN A 56 11.57 -1.56 9.24
C GLN A 56 12.35 -1.38 10.55
N ALA A 57 13.43 -0.59 10.52
CA ALA A 57 14.23 -0.31 11.71
C ALA A 57 13.39 0.35 12.80
N VAL A 58 12.56 1.35 12.46
CA VAL A 58 11.67 2.01 13.42
C VAL A 58 10.69 1.02 14.05
N PHE A 59 9.93 0.27 13.26
CA PHE A 59 8.93 -0.68 13.78
C PHE A 59 9.56 -1.80 14.61
N SER A 60 10.78 -2.23 14.28
CA SER A 60 11.47 -3.28 15.04
C SER A 60 11.88 -2.86 16.45
N THR A 61 11.97 -1.55 16.72
CA THR A 61 12.35 -1.05 18.05
C THR A 61 11.22 -1.15 19.07
N ASN A 62 9.96 -1.19 18.60
CA ASN A 62 8.76 -1.00 19.41
C ASN A 62 8.81 0.23 20.35
N ASP A 63 9.63 1.22 19.99
CA ASP A 63 9.79 2.47 20.73
C ASP A 63 8.69 3.43 20.30
N LYS A 64 7.76 3.71 21.23
CA LYS A 64 6.59 4.55 20.98
C LYS A 64 6.94 5.96 20.48
N GLU A 65 8.10 6.51 20.88
CA GLU A 65 8.52 7.83 20.42
C GLU A 65 9.00 7.77 18.97
N LYS A 66 9.82 6.77 18.63
CA LYS A 66 10.31 6.58 17.26
C LYS A 66 9.18 6.23 16.30
N VAL A 67 8.23 5.41 16.73
CA VAL A 67 7.06 5.07 15.93
C VAL A 67 6.18 6.31 15.74
N ALA A 68 5.98 7.11 16.80
CA ALA A 68 5.24 8.37 16.69
C ALA A 68 5.86 9.34 15.67
N ASP A 69 7.18 9.32 15.44
CA ASP A 69 7.86 10.18 14.45
C ASP A 69 7.49 9.85 12.98
N ILE A 70 6.86 8.70 12.73
CA ILE A 70 6.32 8.37 11.39
C ILE A 70 5.08 9.23 11.07
N PHE A 71 4.37 9.69 12.09
CA PHE A 71 3.08 10.34 11.95
C PHE A 71 3.21 11.86 12.00
N SER A 72 2.42 12.55 11.17
CA SER A 72 2.27 14.00 11.24
C SER A 72 1.11 14.35 12.17
N PHE A 73 1.43 14.67 13.42
CA PHE A 73 0.42 15.06 14.42
C PHE A 73 0.03 16.54 14.34
N PRO A 74 -1.20 16.90 14.75
CA PRO A 74 -2.31 16.00 15.07
C PRO A 74 -2.88 15.34 13.80
N ILE A 75 -3.18 14.05 13.87
CA ILE A 75 -3.70 13.26 12.74
C ILE A 75 -5.20 12.99 12.95
N SER A 76 -6.02 13.11 11.91
CA SER A 76 -7.45 12.78 12.02
C SER A 76 -7.64 11.29 12.28
N ASN A 77 -8.62 10.94 13.14
CA ASN A 77 -8.93 9.54 13.42
C ASN A 77 -9.31 8.78 12.15
N GLU A 78 -10.01 9.44 11.22
CA GLU A 78 -10.36 8.90 9.90
C GLU A 78 -9.14 8.46 9.08
N LYS A 79 -7.99 9.15 9.22
CA LYS A 79 -6.75 8.77 8.50
C LYS A 79 -5.99 7.64 9.18
N LEU A 80 -6.17 7.46 10.50
CA LEU A 80 -5.60 6.34 11.24
C LEU A 80 -6.47 5.10 11.15
N GLY A 81 -7.79 5.26 11.00
CA GLY A 81 -8.75 4.16 10.93
C GLY A 81 -8.85 3.35 12.23
N ILE A 82 -8.49 3.93 13.38
CA ILE A 82 -8.44 3.20 14.65
C ILE A 82 -9.74 3.33 15.45
N TYR A 83 -10.08 2.23 16.12
CA TYR A 83 -11.07 2.15 17.19
C TYR A 83 -10.36 1.63 18.43
N ILE A 84 -10.53 2.33 19.54
CA ILE A 84 -9.99 1.93 20.85
C ILE A 84 -11.13 1.94 21.84
N ASP A 85 -11.37 0.78 22.47
CA ASP A 85 -12.38 0.62 23.51
C ASP A 85 -11.87 1.15 24.86
N ASN A 86 -11.68 2.47 24.94
CA ASN A 86 -11.15 3.15 26.12
C ASN A 86 -11.82 4.52 26.31
N ASP A 87 -12.59 4.68 27.37
CA ASP A 87 -13.34 5.91 27.65
C ASP A 87 -12.44 7.15 27.72
N ASN A 88 -11.26 7.05 28.34
CA ASN A 88 -10.34 8.18 28.45
C ASN A 88 -9.75 8.58 27.09
N PHE A 89 -9.44 7.60 26.23
CA PHE A 89 -9.01 7.88 24.85
C PHE A 89 -10.14 8.58 24.09
N ASN A 90 -11.36 8.04 24.16
CA ASN A 90 -12.53 8.55 23.45
C ASN A 90 -12.90 9.98 23.91
N GLU A 91 -12.82 10.27 25.20
CA GLU A 91 -12.99 11.62 25.72
C GLU A 91 -11.94 12.59 25.20
N GLN A 92 -10.66 12.18 25.19
CA GLN A 92 -9.57 13.02 24.66
C GLN A 92 -9.72 13.23 23.16
N LEU A 93 -10.16 12.21 22.42
CA LEU A 93 -10.40 12.29 20.99
C LEU A 93 -11.54 13.28 20.67
N ALA A 94 -12.63 13.22 21.42
CA ALA A 94 -13.76 14.17 21.29
C ALA A 94 -13.32 15.60 21.62
N LYS A 95 -12.55 15.80 22.71
CA LYS A 95 -12.00 17.11 23.10
C LYS A 95 -11.03 17.68 22.05
N ASN A 96 -10.38 16.83 21.26
CA ASN A 96 -9.42 17.20 20.21
C ASN A 96 -10.03 17.20 18.79
N ASN A 97 -11.36 17.35 18.65
CA ASN A 97 -12.06 17.40 17.36
C ASN A 97 -11.79 16.18 16.48
N ASN A 98 -11.85 14.97 17.05
CA ASN A 98 -11.60 13.70 16.37
C ASN A 98 -10.18 13.60 15.77
N ARG A 99 -9.20 14.21 16.42
CA ARG A 99 -7.79 14.10 16.05
C ARG A 99 -6.98 13.50 17.18
N VAL A 100 -6.11 12.56 16.82
CA VAL A 100 -5.11 11.98 17.71
C VAL A 100 -3.92 12.92 17.77
N THR A 101 -3.57 13.38 18.96
CA THR A 101 -2.35 14.16 19.21
C THR A 101 -1.17 13.23 19.48
N ARG A 102 0.06 13.77 19.40
CA ARG A 102 1.26 12.98 19.72
C ARG A 102 1.23 12.44 21.15
N SER A 103 0.81 13.25 22.12
CA SER A 103 0.70 12.83 23.53
C SER A 103 -0.34 11.73 23.72
N MET A 104 -1.47 11.80 23.02
CA MET A 104 -2.44 10.69 23.00
C MET A 104 -1.80 9.43 22.42
N PHE A 105 -1.14 9.53 21.27
CA PHE A 105 -0.47 8.39 20.65
C PHE A 105 0.52 7.69 21.59
N ILE A 106 1.35 8.47 22.28
CA ILE A 106 2.35 7.96 23.23
C ILE A 106 1.70 7.37 24.49
N SER A 107 0.61 7.95 24.95
CA SER A 107 -0.07 7.52 26.20
C SER A 107 -0.86 6.23 26.00
N PHE A 108 -1.47 6.06 24.83
CA PHE A 108 -2.29 4.90 24.46
C PHE A 108 -1.56 4.01 23.43
N TYR A 109 -0.24 4.04 23.42
CA TYR A 109 0.56 3.39 22.38
C TYR A 109 0.29 1.88 22.28
N GLN A 110 0.09 1.20 23.40
CA GLN A 110 -0.19 -0.25 23.40
C GLN A 110 -1.45 -0.55 22.57
N ASP A 111 -2.58 0.06 22.93
CA ASP A 111 -3.86 -0.14 22.26
C ASP A 111 -3.81 0.30 20.78
N ILE A 112 -3.15 1.43 20.51
CA ILE A 112 -2.94 1.92 19.14
C ILE A 112 -2.09 0.93 18.32
N SER A 113 -1.01 0.42 18.91
CA SER A 113 -0.08 -0.49 18.21
C SER A 113 -0.72 -1.82 17.86
N GLU A 114 -1.62 -2.30 18.73
CA GLU A 114 -2.43 -3.50 18.51
C GLU A 114 -3.47 -3.27 17.42
N SER A 115 -4.25 -2.17 17.52
CA SER A 115 -5.25 -1.78 16.52
C SER A 115 -4.64 -1.61 15.12
N LEU A 116 -3.46 -0.99 15.04
CA LEU A 116 -2.73 -0.77 13.79
C LEU A 116 -1.89 -1.98 13.33
N GLN A 117 -1.87 -3.06 14.12
CA GLN A 117 -1.08 -4.27 13.86
C GLN A 117 0.40 -4.01 13.57
N ILE A 118 1.05 -3.17 14.39
CA ILE A 118 2.45 -2.80 14.20
C ILE A 118 3.39 -4.02 14.25
N ASP A 119 3.09 -5.04 15.04
CA ASP A 119 3.88 -6.27 15.04
C ASP A 119 3.81 -7.03 13.69
N GLN A 120 2.67 -6.96 13.00
CA GLN A 120 2.52 -7.58 11.68
C GLN A 120 3.34 -6.85 10.60
N LEU A 121 3.60 -5.55 10.75
CA LEU A 121 4.58 -4.84 9.90
C LEU A 121 5.99 -5.40 10.08
N ASN A 122 6.39 -5.75 11.31
CA ASN A 122 7.67 -6.41 11.54
C ASN A 122 7.73 -7.78 10.86
N GLN A 123 6.64 -8.54 10.84
CA GLN A 123 6.57 -9.80 10.10
C GLN A 123 6.67 -9.58 8.59
N LEU A 124 5.97 -8.57 8.05
CA LEU A 124 6.06 -8.18 6.64
C LEU A 124 7.52 -7.98 6.21
N PHE A 125 8.29 -7.16 6.94
CA PHE A 125 9.68 -6.89 6.59
C PHE A 125 10.62 -8.08 6.80
N LYS A 126 10.27 -9.06 7.65
CA LYS A 126 11.01 -10.32 7.78
C LYS A 126 10.77 -11.28 6.62
N LYS A 127 9.57 -11.24 6.01
CA LYS A 127 9.16 -12.16 4.95
C LYS A 127 9.43 -11.63 3.54
N LEU A 128 9.50 -10.31 3.39
CA LEU A 128 9.73 -9.64 2.11
C LEU A 128 11.16 -9.12 2.02
N HIS A 129 11.87 -9.54 0.97
CA HIS A 129 13.17 -8.97 0.60
C HIS A 129 12.93 -7.68 -0.19
N VAL A 130 12.82 -6.54 0.50
CA VAL A 130 12.48 -5.23 -0.09
C VAL A 130 13.45 -4.79 -1.17
N GLU A 131 14.69 -5.30 -1.18
CA GLU A 131 15.68 -5.07 -2.23
C GLU A 131 15.19 -5.52 -3.61
N ASN A 132 14.31 -6.53 -3.66
CA ASN A 132 13.74 -7.03 -4.90
C ASN A 132 12.82 -6.00 -5.58
N LEU A 133 12.44 -4.92 -4.90
CA LEU A 133 11.72 -3.81 -5.51
C LEU A 133 12.57 -3.07 -6.55
N ILE A 134 13.88 -3.30 -6.62
CA ILE A 134 14.72 -2.68 -7.66
C ILE A 134 14.33 -3.13 -9.08
N THR A 135 13.77 -4.34 -9.22
CA THR A 135 13.30 -4.88 -10.51
C THR A 135 11.81 -5.23 -10.52
N LYS A 136 11.10 -4.99 -9.41
CA LYS A 136 9.68 -5.31 -9.25
C LYS A 136 8.93 -4.14 -8.65
N GLU A 137 7.72 -3.92 -9.13
CA GLU A 137 6.82 -2.91 -8.57
C GLU A 137 6.07 -3.44 -7.35
N SER A 138 6.00 -4.76 -7.16
CA SER A 138 5.36 -5.38 -6.02
C SER A 138 6.08 -6.62 -5.50
N LEU A 139 5.91 -6.89 -4.21
CA LEU A 139 6.35 -8.09 -3.51
C LEU A 139 5.19 -8.61 -2.66
N GLU A 140 5.01 -9.92 -2.63
CA GLU A 140 3.96 -10.56 -1.82
C GLU A 140 4.48 -11.85 -1.18
N HIS A 141 3.96 -12.17 -0.01
CA HIS A 141 4.23 -13.42 0.70
C HIS A 141 2.98 -13.92 1.40
N LYS A 142 2.70 -15.24 1.27
CA LYS A 142 1.62 -15.93 1.97
C LYS A 142 2.21 -16.92 2.97
N ALA A 143 1.92 -16.75 4.25
CA ALA A 143 2.39 -17.60 5.34
C ALA A 143 1.37 -18.70 5.64
N ILE A 144 1.18 -19.63 4.70
CA ILE A 144 0.18 -20.71 4.83
C ILE A 144 0.67 -21.80 5.78
N ILE A 145 -0.09 -22.05 6.84
CA ILE A 145 0.13 -23.18 7.77
C ILE A 145 -0.99 -24.19 7.53
N LYS A 146 -0.62 -25.42 7.12
CA LYS A 146 -1.60 -26.46 6.70
C LYS A 146 -2.63 -26.82 7.77
N THR A 147 -2.26 -26.66 9.03
CA THR A 147 -3.08 -27.00 10.20
C THR A 147 -3.89 -25.83 10.74
N GLU A 148 -3.85 -24.67 10.10
CA GLU A 148 -4.59 -23.48 10.52
C GLU A 148 -5.66 -23.11 9.50
N PRO A 149 -6.86 -22.68 9.95
CA PRO A 149 -7.98 -22.33 9.08
C PRO A 149 -7.75 -21.03 8.30
N CYS A 150 -6.99 -20.10 8.87
CA CYS A 150 -6.64 -18.83 8.26
C CYS A 150 -5.11 -18.77 8.04
N TYR A 151 -4.65 -17.92 7.12
CA TYR A 151 -3.23 -17.65 6.95
C TYR A 151 -2.97 -16.16 6.79
N HIS A 152 -1.80 -15.71 7.25
CA HIS A 152 -1.37 -14.32 7.04
C HIS A 152 -0.81 -14.12 5.63
N PHE A 153 -1.05 -12.96 5.06
CA PHE A 153 -0.36 -12.50 3.86
C PHE A 153 0.19 -11.09 4.06
N TYR A 154 1.28 -10.81 3.34
CA TYR A 154 2.02 -9.56 3.41
C TYR A 154 2.34 -9.10 2.00
N GLY A 155 2.36 -7.79 1.77
CA GLY A 155 2.72 -7.22 0.48
C GLY A 155 3.31 -5.82 0.57
N VAL A 156 4.11 -5.48 -0.43
CA VAL A 156 4.56 -4.11 -0.70
C VAL A 156 4.27 -3.83 -2.16
N LYS A 157 3.61 -2.70 -2.46
CA LYS A 157 3.41 -2.21 -3.83
C LYS A 157 3.91 -0.78 -3.94
N VAL A 158 4.67 -0.49 -5.00
CA VAL A 158 5.12 0.85 -5.38
C VAL A 158 4.44 1.23 -6.69
N GLU A 159 3.60 2.26 -6.68
CA GLU A 159 2.86 2.72 -7.85
C GLU A 159 2.57 4.21 -7.75
N ASN A 160 2.87 5.00 -8.79
CA ASN A 160 2.56 6.43 -8.83
C ASN A 160 3.04 7.23 -7.59
N LYS A 161 4.27 6.96 -7.13
CA LYS A 161 4.85 7.53 -5.90
C LYS A 161 4.10 7.19 -4.61
N LEU A 162 3.20 6.21 -4.65
CA LEU A 162 2.60 5.61 -3.47
C LEU A 162 3.30 4.30 -3.16
N VAL A 163 3.59 4.10 -1.88
CA VAL A 163 4.12 2.84 -1.35
C VAL A 163 3.08 2.31 -0.39
N THR A 164 2.47 1.19 -0.74
CA THR A 164 1.44 0.54 0.07
C THR A 164 2.03 -0.70 0.73
N LEU A 165 2.06 -0.72 2.07
CA LEU A 165 2.30 -1.94 2.83
C LEU A 165 0.95 -2.60 3.10
N THR A 166 0.81 -3.86 2.72
CA THR A 166 -0.41 -4.64 2.89
C THR A 166 -0.14 -5.75 3.90
N LEU A 167 -1.01 -5.87 4.89
CA LEU A 167 -1.00 -6.96 5.86
C LEU A 167 -2.43 -7.44 6.06
N GLY A 168 -2.63 -8.74 6.22
CA GLY A 168 -3.97 -9.28 6.39
C GLY A 168 -3.98 -10.78 6.60
N THR A 169 -5.17 -11.33 6.72
CA THR A 169 -5.39 -12.77 6.75
C THR A 169 -6.39 -13.19 5.68
N ASN A 170 -6.28 -14.44 5.25
CA ASN A 170 -7.18 -15.01 4.26
C ASN A 170 -7.49 -16.47 4.58
N SER A 171 -8.60 -16.98 4.03
CA SER A 171 -9.07 -18.35 4.23
C SER A 171 -8.13 -19.41 3.65
N ASN A 172 -7.68 -20.35 4.49
CA ASN A 172 -6.92 -21.50 4.04
C ASN A 172 -7.86 -22.58 3.46
N LYS A 173 -8.09 -22.52 2.15
CA LYS A 173 -8.92 -23.50 1.43
C LYS A 173 -8.40 -24.95 1.52
N GLY A 174 -7.12 -25.14 1.85
CA GLY A 174 -6.52 -26.45 2.05
C GLY A 174 -6.73 -27.04 3.44
N PHE A 175 -7.25 -26.26 4.40
CA PHE A 175 -7.52 -26.70 5.76
C PHE A 175 -8.75 -27.62 5.79
N LYS A 176 -8.60 -28.80 6.43
CA LYS A 176 -9.68 -29.76 6.65
C LYS A 176 -10.15 -29.65 8.09
N GLY A 177 -10.95 -28.63 8.35
CA GLY A 177 -11.49 -28.28 9.66
C GLY A 177 -12.84 -28.91 9.97
N LYS A 178 -13.36 -28.54 11.14
CA LYS A 178 -14.74 -28.83 11.53
C LYS A 178 -15.66 -27.67 11.19
N THR A 179 -16.95 -27.92 11.30
CA THR A 179 -18.00 -26.91 11.24
C THR A 179 -18.13 -26.27 12.62
N VAL A 180 -18.15 -24.93 12.70
CA VAL A 180 -18.14 -24.17 13.97
C VAL A 180 -19.49 -23.59 14.37
N SER A 181 -20.50 -23.61 13.50
CA SER A 181 -21.82 -23.06 13.80
C SER A 181 -22.96 -23.99 13.38
N GLU A 182 -24.16 -23.73 13.91
CA GLU A 182 -25.41 -24.38 13.52
C GLU A 182 -25.76 -24.11 12.04
N ASP A 183 -25.30 -22.98 11.49
CA ASP A 183 -25.46 -22.59 10.08
C ASP A 183 -24.44 -23.25 9.13
N GLU A 184 -23.79 -24.31 9.59
CA GLU A 184 -22.77 -25.07 8.86
C GLU A 184 -21.53 -24.26 8.40
N ILE A 185 -21.19 -23.18 9.10
CA ILE A 185 -20.01 -22.36 8.75
C ILE A 185 -18.73 -23.13 9.05
N SER A 186 -17.85 -23.23 8.07
CA SER A 186 -16.54 -23.88 8.24
C SER A 186 -15.54 -22.96 8.94
N GLU A 187 -14.62 -23.54 9.70
CA GLU A 187 -13.57 -22.77 10.42
C GLU A 187 -12.73 -21.85 9.52
N ASN A 188 -12.59 -22.20 8.23
CA ASN A 188 -11.86 -21.44 7.24
C ASN A 188 -12.74 -20.54 6.37
N ASP A 189 -13.98 -20.27 6.77
CA ASP A 189 -14.87 -19.37 6.04
C ASP A 189 -14.29 -17.95 5.94
N SER A 190 -14.59 -17.26 4.84
CA SER A 190 -14.09 -15.91 4.60
C SER A 190 -14.57 -14.91 5.65
N SER A 191 -15.80 -15.07 6.15
CA SER A 191 -16.35 -14.19 7.20
C SER A 191 -15.62 -14.29 8.54
N ILE A 192 -14.83 -15.35 8.74
CA ILE A 192 -14.02 -15.57 9.94
C ILE A 192 -12.57 -15.14 9.69
N CYS A 193 -12.03 -15.46 8.51
CA CYS A 193 -10.60 -15.38 8.25
C CYS A 193 -10.16 -14.13 7.50
N GLU A 194 -11.01 -13.46 6.73
CA GLU A 194 -10.57 -12.43 5.79
C GLU A 194 -10.59 -11.05 6.43
N TYR A 195 -9.42 -10.42 6.53
CA TYR A 195 -9.28 -8.98 6.71
C TYR A 195 -7.99 -8.50 6.06
N VAL A 196 -7.89 -7.21 5.82
CA VAL A 196 -6.72 -6.55 5.25
C VAL A 196 -6.59 -5.15 5.81
N ILE A 197 -5.35 -4.74 6.06
CA ILE A 197 -4.95 -3.40 6.45
C ILE A 197 -3.93 -2.91 5.43
N TRP A 198 -4.11 -1.67 4.97
CA TRP A 198 -3.20 -0.97 4.07
C TRP A 198 -2.61 0.24 4.77
N TRP A 199 -1.28 0.26 4.85
CA TRP A 199 -0.53 1.46 5.22
C TRP A 199 -0.02 2.12 3.95
N VAL A 200 -0.59 3.29 3.62
CA VAL A 200 -0.27 3.99 2.38
C VAL A 200 0.66 5.15 2.69
N PHE A 201 1.84 5.14 2.08
CA PHE A 201 2.83 6.20 2.15
C PHE A 201 2.92 6.92 0.81
N LYS A 202 3.12 8.23 0.85
CA LYS A 202 3.49 9.04 -0.31
C LYS A 202 4.99 9.29 -0.30
N PHE A 203 5.65 8.98 -1.40
CA PHE A 203 7.04 9.34 -1.65
C PHE A 203 7.11 10.76 -2.21
N ASP A 204 7.83 11.65 -1.52
CA ASP A 204 7.99 13.05 -1.93
C ASP A 204 9.27 13.32 -2.75
N GLY A 205 10.01 12.27 -3.10
CA GLY A 205 11.33 12.34 -3.73
C GLY A 205 12.49 12.22 -2.74
N LYS A 206 12.22 12.27 -1.44
CA LYS A 206 13.23 12.13 -0.38
C LYS A 206 12.85 11.12 0.69
N GLN A 207 11.59 11.13 1.13
CA GLN A 207 11.12 10.32 2.24
C GLN A 207 9.72 9.76 1.99
N LEU A 208 9.37 8.70 2.75
CA LEU A 208 8.02 8.17 2.81
C LEU A 208 7.23 8.88 3.90
N GLN A 209 6.15 9.57 3.51
CA GLN A 209 5.23 10.23 4.42
C GLN A 209 3.94 9.42 4.53
N LEU A 210 3.49 9.10 5.75
CA LEU A 210 2.22 8.40 5.94
C LEU A 210 1.08 9.27 5.40
N LYS A 211 0.29 8.70 4.47
CA LYS A 211 -0.87 9.36 3.89
C LYS A 211 -2.14 8.98 4.65
N GLU A 212 -2.37 7.69 4.80
CA GLU A 212 -3.54 7.09 5.43
C GLU A 212 -3.28 5.62 5.78
N ILE A 213 -4.07 5.12 6.72
CA ILE A 213 -4.20 3.71 7.04
C ILE A 213 -5.68 3.37 6.86
N SER A 214 -5.96 2.28 6.16
CA SER A 214 -7.32 1.79 5.94
C SER A 214 -7.39 0.28 6.15
N ALA A 215 -8.59 -0.21 6.46
CA ALA A 215 -8.84 -1.62 6.69
C ALA A 215 -10.15 -2.07 6.04
N ALA A 216 -10.24 -3.34 5.69
CA ALA A 216 -11.45 -4.02 5.25
C ALA A 216 -11.47 -5.46 5.80
N GLY A 217 -12.65 -5.98 6.08
CA GLY A 217 -12.90 -7.32 6.61
C GLY A 217 -14.40 -7.58 6.67
#